data_AF-A0A969B014-F1
#
_entry.id   AF-A0A969B014-F1
#
_cell.length_a   1.000
_cell.length_b   1.000
_cell.length_c   1.000
_cell.angle_alpha   90.00
_cell.angle_beta   90.00
_cell.angle_gamma   90.00
#
_symmetry.space_group_name_H-M   'P 1'
#
loop_
_entity.id
_entity.type
_entity.pdbx_description
1 polymer ?
#
loop_
_entity_poly.entity_id
_entity_poly.type
_entity_poly.pdbx_seq_one_letter_code
_entity_poly.pdbx_strand_id
1 'polypeptide(L)'
;MIRFLMAVIVLGVTFSCTEKKHKVSEAKAEIQQYLRSLGHGNYLFGQIGTWVHKNNPDMEHPGNWLYKVYHHTGKWPAYGCITYDFVNNPYTDEAYNAGIKKMWDQGMIPGIYSWWANPSNPDGEPSSPCEVHKIFEEGENPVKTNFYTQLDRMAANIQQLSDWGIPVIYTPFVELNHQKKWFGTDGKENALNLHRLVHEYFSRKKDWKTSSGDTTPEARASSKPITRAMSMWTS
;
A
#
# COMPACT_ATOMS: atom_id res chain seq x y z
N MET A 1 13.32 38.97 48.79
CA MET A 1 12.44 37.89 48.28
C MET A 1 11.76 38.42 47.02
N ILE A 2 12.35 38.26 45.83
CA ILE A 2 12.10 37.16 44.87
C ILE A 2 10.61 36.84 44.71
N ARG A 3 10.04 37.19 43.55
CA ARG A 3 9.49 36.23 42.57
C ARG A 3 9.09 36.93 41.26
N PHE A 4 9.93 36.75 40.24
CA PHE A 4 9.60 36.88 38.83
C PHE A 4 8.59 35.80 38.46
N LEU A 5 7.48 36.16 37.79
CA LEU A 5 6.59 35.20 37.14
C LEU A 5 6.80 35.31 35.63
N MET A 6 7.62 34.42 35.07
CA MET A 6 7.72 34.20 33.63
C MET A 6 6.51 33.38 33.18
N ALA A 7 5.61 33.99 32.41
CA ALA A 7 4.58 33.27 31.68
C ALA A 7 5.23 32.69 30.40
N VAL A 8 5.55 31.39 30.42
CA VAL A 8 5.92 30.65 29.21
C VAL A 8 4.63 30.29 28.47
N ILE A 9 4.34 31.01 27.39
CA ILE A 9 3.29 30.63 26.44
C ILE A 9 3.84 29.47 25.61
N VAL A 10 3.49 28.24 25.98
CA VAL A 10 3.65 27.07 25.12
C VAL A 10 2.53 27.12 24.08
N LEU A 11 2.77 27.81 22.96
CA LEU A 11 1.97 27.63 21.75
C LEU A 11 2.32 26.26 21.18
N GLY A 12 1.59 25.24 21.65
CA GLY A 12 1.65 23.90 21.10
C GLY A 12 1.25 23.93 19.63
N VAL A 13 2.23 23.71 18.75
CA VAL A 13 2.04 23.57 17.31
C VAL A 13 1.24 22.29 17.05
N THR A 14 -0.07 22.40 16.87
CA THR A 14 -0.94 21.30 16.41
C THR A 14 -1.02 21.19 14.89
N PHE A 15 -0.18 21.90 14.12
CA PHE A 15 -0.29 22.03 12.66
C PHE A 15 0.19 20.83 11.82
N SER A 16 0.91 19.87 12.40
CA SER A 16 1.68 18.90 11.61
C SER A 16 0.85 17.84 10.85
N CYS A 17 -0.32 17.43 11.36
CA CYS A 17 -1.09 16.31 10.77
C CYS A 17 -2.09 16.78 9.68
N THR A 18 -2.70 17.94 9.85
CA THR A 18 -3.71 18.46 8.92
C THR A 18 -3.09 18.93 7.61
N GLU A 19 -1.92 19.57 7.67
CA GLU A 19 -1.20 20.06 6.49
C GLU A 19 -0.72 18.92 5.57
N LYS A 20 -0.18 17.83 6.16
CA LYS A 20 0.26 16.65 5.41
C LYS A 20 -0.88 15.96 4.68
N LYS A 21 -2.04 15.82 5.33
CA LYS A 21 -3.25 15.24 4.72
C LYS A 21 -3.77 16.08 3.55
N HIS A 22 -3.65 17.41 3.65
CA HIS A 22 -4.02 18.31 2.56
C HIS A 22 -3.12 18.08 1.34
N LYS A 23 -1.80 18.03 1.54
CA LYS A 23 -0.79 17.80 0.49
C LYS A 23 -0.99 16.48 -0.27
N VAL A 24 -1.27 15.36 0.41
CA VAL A 24 -1.57 14.07 -0.28
C VAL A 24 -2.82 14.18 -1.14
N SER A 25 -3.87 14.82 -0.61
CA SER A 25 -5.15 14.93 -1.32
C SER A 25 -5.03 15.81 -2.57
N GLU A 26 -4.22 16.86 -2.51
CA GLU A 26 -3.88 17.71 -3.65
C GLU A 26 -3.07 16.94 -4.68
N ALA A 27 -1.96 16.31 -4.27
CA ALA A 27 -1.11 15.52 -5.17
C ALA A 27 -1.88 14.39 -5.86
N LYS A 28 -2.82 13.73 -5.15
CA LYS A 28 -3.73 12.75 -5.76
C LYS A 28 -4.61 13.40 -6.82
N ALA A 29 -5.24 14.53 -6.52
CA ALA A 29 -6.13 15.21 -7.46
C ALA A 29 -5.39 15.63 -8.73
N GLU A 30 -4.16 16.14 -8.58
CA GLU A 30 -3.28 16.50 -9.69
C GLU A 30 -2.92 15.28 -10.55
N ILE A 31 -2.51 14.17 -9.94
CA ILE A 31 -2.20 12.94 -10.70
C ILE A 31 -3.46 12.42 -11.39
N GLN A 32 -4.62 12.40 -10.73
CA GLN A 32 -5.86 11.97 -11.35
C GLN A 32 -6.24 12.87 -12.53
N GLN A 33 -6.09 14.18 -12.40
CA GLN A 33 -6.33 15.13 -13.49
C GLN A 33 -5.35 14.88 -14.65
N TYR A 34 -4.06 14.71 -14.34
CA TYR A 34 -3.04 14.41 -15.34
C TYR A 34 -3.34 13.11 -16.08
N LEU A 35 -3.61 12.01 -15.37
CA LEU A 35 -3.93 10.72 -15.98
C LEU A 35 -5.21 10.78 -16.84
N ARG A 36 -6.23 11.55 -16.43
CA ARG A 36 -7.45 11.79 -17.24
C ARG A 36 -7.21 12.65 -18.46
N SER A 37 -6.16 13.47 -18.45
CA SER A 37 -5.75 14.28 -19.62
C SER A 37 -5.01 13.45 -20.67
N LEU A 38 -4.53 12.26 -20.30
CA LEU A 38 -3.94 11.29 -21.23
C LEU A 38 -5.03 10.55 -22.01
N GLY A 39 -4.64 9.91 -23.12
CA GLY A 39 -5.56 9.34 -24.10
C GLY A 39 -5.47 10.05 -25.46
N HIS A 40 -6.23 9.57 -26.44
CA HIS A 40 -6.30 10.15 -27.80
C HIS A 40 -4.93 10.40 -28.47
N GLY A 41 -3.97 9.49 -28.28
CA GLY A 41 -2.62 9.59 -28.85
C GLY A 41 -1.53 10.03 -27.86
N ASN A 42 -1.90 10.44 -26.65
CA ASN A 42 -0.95 10.67 -25.56
C ASN A 42 -0.87 9.46 -24.63
N TYR A 43 0.36 9.02 -24.35
CA TYR A 43 0.65 7.87 -23.51
C TYR A 43 1.67 8.23 -22.45
N LEU A 44 1.55 7.57 -21.31
CA LEU A 44 2.57 7.63 -20.27
C LEU A 44 3.47 6.41 -20.37
N PHE A 45 4.77 6.64 -20.44
CA PHE A 45 5.76 5.57 -20.37
C PHE A 45 6.05 5.21 -18.91
N GLY A 46 5.93 3.92 -18.60
CA GLY A 46 6.15 3.38 -17.27
C GLY A 46 6.95 2.09 -17.29
N GLN A 47 7.54 1.75 -16.14
CA GLN A 47 8.37 0.56 -16.00
C GLN A 47 8.18 -0.08 -14.61
N ILE A 48 8.09 -1.40 -14.58
CA ILE A 48 8.16 -2.19 -13.35
C ILE A 48 9.62 -2.22 -12.90
N GLY A 49 9.94 -1.69 -11.71
CA GLY A 49 11.28 -1.69 -11.11
C GLY A 49 11.65 -3.02 -10.44
N THR A 50 10.67 -3.71 -9.85
CA THR A 50 10.83 -5.04 -9.23
C THR A 50 9.62 -5.92 -9.56
N TRP A 51 9.80 -7.23 -9.63
CA TRP A 51 8.69 -8.18 -9.83
C TRP A 51 8.57 -9.14 -8.65
N VAL A 52 9.32 -10.24 -8.66
CA VAL A 52 9.52 -11.16 -7.53
C VAL A 52 10.99 -11.61 -7.53
N HIS A 53 11.38 -12.48 -6.60
CA HIS A 53 12.73 -13.08 -6.52
C HIS A 53 13.86 -12.15 -6.08
N LYS A 54 13.65 -11.41 -4.97
CA LYS A 54 14.72 -10.60 -4.34
C LYS A 54 15.27 -9.49 -5.24
N ASN A 55 14.43 -8.92 -6.12
CA ASN A 55 14.78 -7.71 -6.86
C ASN A 55 14.81 -6.51 -5.90
N ASN A 56 15.90 -5.76 -5.91
CA ASN A 56 16.14 -4.68 -4.97
C ASN A 56 15.16 -3.50 -5.20
N PRO A 57 14.40 -3.06 -4.17
CA PRO A 57 13.44 -1.97 -4.30
C PRO A 57 14.08 -0.59 -4.50
N ASP A 58 15.38 -0.44 -4.24
CA ASP A 58 16.11 0.78 -4.55
C ASP A 58 16.18 1.00 -6.08
N MET A 59 15.54 2.06 -6.57
CA MET A 59 15.44 2.39 -7.99
C MET A 59 16.79 2.73 -8.64
N GLU A 60 17.82 3.00 -7.84
CA GLU A 60 19.18 3.30 -8.29
C GLU A 60 20.10 2.08 -8.27
N HIS A 61 19.63 0.94 -7.74
CA HIS A 61 20.41 -0.29 -7.72
C HIS A 61 20.53 -0.88 -9.14
N PRO A 62 21.71 -1.37 -9.58
CA PRO A 62 21.91 -1.91 -10.94
C PRO A 62 20.98 -3.08 -11.33
N GLY A 63 20.53 -3.83 -10.33
CA GLY A 63 19.55 -4.91 -10.51
C GLY A 63 18.11 -4.43 -10.72
N ASN A 64 17.78 -3.18 -10.39
CA ASN A 64 16.44 -2.62 -10.56
C ASN A 64 16.20 -2.23 -12.02
N TRP A 65 15.02 -2.54 -12.54
CA TRP A 65 14.70 -2.30 -13.95
C TRP A 65 14.49 -0.83 -14.29
N LEU A 66 14.12 0.01 -13.32
CA LEU A 66 14.08 1.47 -13.50
C LEU A 66 15.48 2.00 -13.80
N TYR A 67 16.47 1.58 -13.01
CA TYR A 67 17.86 1.97 -13.21
C TYR A 67 18.34 1.60 -14.61
N LYS A 68 18.02 0.39 -15.07
CA LYS A 68 18.43 -0.07 -16.42
C LYS A 68 17.86 0.80 -17.53
N VAL A 69 16.59 1.23 -17.41
CA VAL A 69 15.98 2.17 -18.37
C VAL A 69 16.69 3.52 -18.34
N TYR A 70 16.89 4.09 -17.16
CA TYR A 70 17.59 5.37 -17.02
C TYR A 70 19.02 5.30 -17.57
N HIS A 71 19.77 4.25 -17.22
CA HIS A 71 21.14 4.07 -17.68
C HIS A 71 21.24 3.92 -19.21
N HIS A 72 20.21 3.34 -19.86
CA HIS A 72 20.19 3.20 -21.31
C HIS A 72 19.73 4.46 -22.05
N THR A 73 18.84 5.25 -21.44
CA THR A 73 18.13 6.35 -22.14
C THR A 73 18.48 7.75 -21.63
N GLY A 74 19.15 7.85 -20.48
CA GLY A 74 19.39 9.10 -19.76
C GLY A 74 18.13 9.72 -19.14
N LYS A 75 16.98 9.02 -19.14
CA LYS A 75 15.69 9.54 -18.65
C LYS A 75 14.97 8.53 -17.77
N TRP A 76 14.42 9.02 -16.65
CA TRP A 76 13.54 8.20 -15.82
C TRP A 76 12.18 8.03 -16.50
N PRO A 77 11.53 6.85 -16.34
CA PRO A 77 10.13 6.69 -16.72
C PRO A 77 9.22 7.66 -15.96
N ALA A 78 8.07 8.00 -16.51
CA ALA A 78 7.08 8.83 -15.81
C ALA A 78 6.27 8.04 -14.76
N TYR A 79 6.19 6.71 -14.89
CA TYR A 79 5.62 5.80 -13.89
C TYR A 79 6.61 4.71 -13.51
N GLY A 80 6.75 4.44 -12.22
CA GLY A 80 7.58 3.38 -11.69
C GLY A 80 6.78 2.52 -10.73
N CYS A 81 6.87 1.20 -10.83
CA CYS A 81 6.15 0.30 -9.93
C CYS A 81 7.08 -0.71 -9.27
N ILE A 82 6.94 -0.94 -7.97
CA ILE A 82 7.59 -2.04 -7.26
C ILE A 82 6.57 -2.98 -6.66
N THR A 83 7.01 -4.19 -6.39
CA THR A 83 6.20 -5.26 -5.84
C THR A 83 6.66 -5.57 -4.43
N TYR A 84 5.74 -5.46 -3.48
CA TYR A 84 5.95 -5.88 -2.11
C TYR A 84 5.78 -7.41 -2.08
N ASP A 85 6.89 -8.12 -1.90
CA ASP A 85 6.94 -9.58 -1.96
C ASP A 85 6.72 -10.17 -0.56
N PHE A 86 5.49 -10.58 -0.27
CA PHE A 86 5.13 -11.20 1.01
C PHE A 86 5.47 -12.69 1.06
N VAL A 87 5.83 -13.32 -0.06
CA VAL A 87 6.23 -14.73 -0.12
C VAL A 87 7.66 -14.88 0.35
N ASN A 88 8.61 -14.24 -0.34
CA ASN A 88 10.03 -14.36 0.01
C ASN A 88 10.45 -13.39 1.11
N ASN A 89 9.69 -12.30 1.28
CA ASN A 89 9.94 -11.20 2.20
C ASN A 89 11.43 -10.76 2.27
N PRO A 90 12.08 -10.46 1.14
CA PRO A 90 13.53 -10.34 1.09
C PRO A 90 14.08 -9.01 1.61
N TYR A 91 13.20 -8.02 1.82
CA TYR A 91 13.56 -6.67 2.26
C TYR A 91 12.61 -6.21 3.36
N THR A 92 13.07 -5.27 4.19
CA THR A 92 12.23 -4.64 5.20
C THR A 92 11.22 -3.69 4.56
N ASP A 93 10.16 -3.39 5.30
CA ASP A 93 9.13 -2.44 4.90
C ASP A 93 9.70 -1.03 4.64
N GLU A 94 10.69 -0.62 5.44
CA GLU A 94 11.39 0.65 5.27
C GLU A 94 12.15 0.70 3.95
N ALA A 95 12.77 -0.40 3.53
CA ALA A 95 13.48 -0.45 2.25
C ALA A 95 12.52 -0.31 1.06
N TYR A 96 11.35 -0.95 1.13
CA TYR A 96 10.33 -0.79 0.11
C TYR A 96 9.76 0.65 0.06
N ASN A 97 9.40 1.21 1.21
CA ASN A 97 8.87 2.58 1.28
C ASN A 97 9.93 3.62 0.86
N ALA A 98 11.21 3.41 1.19
CA ALA A 98 12.31 4.25 0.72
C ALA A 98 12.46 4.22 -0.81
N GLY A 99 12.29 3.04 -1.43
CA GLY A 99 12.26 2.91 -2.90
C GLY A 99 11.14 3.73 -3.54
N ILE A 100 9.93 3.64 -2.99
CA ILE A 100 8.79 4.47 -3.43
C ILE A 100 9.08 5.96 -3.26
N LYS A 101 9.65 6.35 -2.12
CA LYS A 101 10.00 7.74 -1.85
C LYS A 101 10.98 8.28 -2.89
N LYS A 102 12.03 7.52 -3.23
CA LYS A 102 12.98 7.93 -4.28
C LYS A 102 12.29 8.13 -5.63
N MET A 103 11.35 7.25 -6.01
CA MET A 103 10.59 7.42 -7.26
C MET A 103 9.80 8.73 -7.27
N TRP A 104 9.12 9.02 -6.17
CA TRP A 104 8.38 10.26 -6.00
C TRP A 104 9.29 11.50 -6.05
N ASP A 105 10.42 11.46 -5.35
CA ASP A 105 11.40 12.55 -5.31
C ASP A 105 12.01 12.82 -6.71
N GLN A 106 12.08 11.80 -7.58
CA GLN A 106 12.52 11.91 -8.98
C GLN A 106 11.40 12.36 -9.94
N GLY A 107 10.21 12.68 -9.44
CA GLY A 107 9.07 13.16 -10.23
C GLY A 107 8.29 12.07 -10.95
N MET A 108 8.48 10.80 -10.58
CA MET A 108 7.68 9.70 -11.12
C MET A 108 6.33 9.59 -10.39
N ILE A 109 5.33 9.00 -11.05
CA ILE A 109 4.13 8.49 -10.38
C ILE A 109 4.46 7.09 -9.83
N PRO A 110 4.47 6.87 -8.50
CA PRO A 110 4.80 5.59 -7.93
C PRO A 110 3.60 4.62 -7.95
N GLY A 111 3.89 3.38 -8.32
CA GLY A 111 3.00 2.24 -8.31
C GLY A 111 3.45 1.19 -7.29
N ILE A 112 2.47 0.50 -6.70
CA ILE A 112 2.69 -0.61 -5.79
C ILE A 112 1.87 -1.81 -6.24
N TYR A 113 2.56 -2.93 -6.42
CA TYR A 113 1.96 -4.25 -6.50
C TYR A 113 2.17 -4.99 -5.18
N SER A 114 1.24 -5.89 -4.85
CA SER A 114 1.42 -6.85 -3.76
C SER A 114 1.54 -8.25 -4.33
N TRP A 115 2.58 -8.97 -3.93
CA TRP A 115 2.73 -10.39 -4.18
C TRP A 115 2.44 -11.15 -2.89
N TRP A 116 1.17 -11.47 -2.67
CA TRP A 116 0.67 -12.07 -1.44
C TRP A 116 1.12 -13.51 -1.27
N ALA A 117 1.59 -13.86 -0.08
CA ALA A 117 1.75 -15.25 0.33
C ALA A 117 0.38 -15.93 0.43
N ASN A 118 0.35 -17.22 0.10
CA ASN A 118 -0.86 -18.03 0.21
C ASN A 118 -1.27 -18.12 1.69
N PRO A 119 -2.44 -17.60 2.09
CA PRO A 119 -2.81 -17.56 3.50
C PRO A 119 -3.12 -18.94 4.10
N SER A 120 -3.39 -19.96 3.27
CA SER A 120 -3.54 -21.35 3.70
C SER A 120 -2.20 -22.05 3.92
N ASN A 121 -1.12 -21.52 3.34
CA ASN A 121 0.22 -22.07 3.44
C ASN A 121 1.28 -20.95 3.32
N PRO A 122 1.42 -20.09 4.35
CA PRO A 122 2.21 -18.86 4.26
C PRO A 122 3.71 -19.11 4.01
N ASP A 123 4.23 -20.26 4.45
CA ASP A 123 5.64 -20.64 4.29
C ASP A 123 5.89 -21.54 3.07
N GLY A 124 4.86 -21.85 2.28
CA GLY A 124 4.93 -22.80 1.18
C GLY A 124 4.81 -22.19 -0.21
N GLU A 125 4.71 -23.06 -1.21
CA GLU A 125 4.61 -22.64 -2.61
C GLU A 125 3.34 -21.79 -2.84
N PRO A 126 3.44 -20.58 -3.42
CA PRO A 126 2.30 -19.68 -3.64
C PRO A 126 1.19 -20.27 -4.51
N SER A 127 1.53 -21.26 -5.33
CA SER A 127 0.62 -22.00 -6.23
C SER A 127 -0.09 -23.18 -5.55
N SER A 128 0.22 -23.48 -4.29
CA SER A 128 -0.47 -24.52 -3.52
C SER A 128 -1.98 -24.20 -3.42
N PRO A 129 -2.85 -25.23 -3.24
CA PRO A 129 -4.25 -24.99 -2.98
C PRO A 129 -4.47 -24.02 -1.80
N CYS A 130 -5.50 -23.19 -1.90
CA CYS A 130 -5.87 -22.22 -0.87
C CYS A 130 -7.36 -22.31 -0.58
N GLU A 131 -7.72 -22.36 0.70
CA GLU A 131 -9.10 -22.32 1.18
C GLU A 131 -9.56 -20.85 1.29
N VAL A 132 -9.62 -20.14 0.16
CA VAL A 132 -9.88 -18.68 0.12
C VAL A 132 -11.18 -18.30 0.83
N HIS A 133 -12.21 -19.14 0.73
CA HIS A 133 -13.50 -18.95 1.40
C HIS A 133 -13.37 -18.73 2.93
N LYS A 134 -12.36 -19.34 3.58
CA LYS A 134 -12.11 -19.18 5.02
C LYS A 134 -11.76 -17.75 5.43
N ILE A 135 -11.30 -16.91 4.49
CA ILE A 135 -11.10 -15.47 4.76
C ILE A 135 -12.43 -14.79 5.11
N PHE A 136 -13.54 -15.29 4.59
CA PHE A 136 -14.87 -14.67 4.72
C PHE A 136 -15.79 -15.35 5.74
N GLU A 137 -15.42 -16.52 6.26
CA GLU A 137 -16.21 -17.25 7.27
C GLU A 137 -16.42 -16.44 8.55
N GLU A 138 -17.44 -16.75 9.33
CA GLU A 138 -17.59 -16.19 10.67
C GLU A 138 -16.54 -16.74 11.63
N GLY A 139 -16.15 -15.95 12.64
CA GLY A 139 -15.14 -16.35 13.63
C GLY A 139 -13.70 -16.27 13.11
N GLU A 140 -12.76 -16.55 14.01
CA GLU A 140 -11.33 -16.54 13.69
C GLU A 140 -10.88 -17.90 13.16
N ASN A 141 -10.04 -17.89 12.14
CA ASN A 141 -9.34 -19.09 11.66
C ASN A 141 -7.93 -18.73 11.15
N PRO A 142 -7.04 -19.71 10.99
CA PRO A 142 -5.66 -19.45 10.58
C PRO A 142 -5.54 -18.78 9.21
N VAL A 143 -6.34 -19.19 8.21
CA VAL A 143 -6.29 -18.60 6.86
C VAL A 143 -6.64 -17.12 6.89
N LYS A 144 -7.74 -16.77 7.57
CA LYS A 144 -8.12 -15.39 7.81
C LYS A 144 -7.01 -14.61 8.53
N THR A 145 -6.50 -15.15 9.64
CA THR A 145 -5.44 -14.49 10.43
C THR A 145 -4.19 -14.20 9.58
N ASN A 146 -3.75 -15.17 8.79
CA ASN A 146 -2.58 -15.03 7.90
C ASN A 146 -2.81 -13.99 6.80
N PHE A 147 -4.01 -13.96 6.22
CA PHE A 147 -4.35 -12.95 5.22
C PHE A 147 -4.37 -11.54 5.82
N TYR A 148 -5.07 -11.35 6.94
CA TYR A 148 -5.16 -10.03 7.59
C TYR A 148 -3.81 -9.55 8.13
N THR A 149 -2.92 -10.44 8.57
CA THR A 149 -1.56 -10.06 8.97
C THR A 149 -0.79 -9.41 7.82
N GLN A 150 -0.87 -9.97 6.61
CA GLN A 150 -0.25 -9.37 5.42
C GLN A 150 -0.94 -8.05 5.04
N LEU A 151 -2.28 -8.02 5.13
CA LEU A 151 -3.09 -6.84 4.80
C LEU A 151 -2.78 -5.66 5.72
N ASP A 152 -2.65 -5.90 7.03
CA ASP A 152 -2.29 -4.91 8.04
C ASP A 152 -0.90 -4.35 7.80
N ARG A 153 0.07 -5.22 7.48
CA ARG A 153 1.42 -4.81 7.13
C ARG A 153 1.43 -3.89 5.89
N MET A 154 0.69 -4.25 4.84
CA MET A 154 0.56 -3.41 3.65
C MET A 154 -0.15 -2.08 3.96
N ALA A 155 -1.14 -2.10 4.85
CA ALA A 155 -1.84 -0.90 5.27
C ALA A 155 -0.96 0.05 6.09
N ALA A 156 -0.09 -0.48 6.96
CA ALA A 156 0.93 0.31 7.63
C ALA A 156 1.91 0.96 6.64
N ASN A 157 2.34 0.22 5.61
CA ASN A 157 3.20 0.75 4.54
C ASN A 157 2.54 1.90 3.77
N ILE A 158 1.30 1.72 3.29
CA ILE A 158 0.60 2.79 2.56
C ILE A 158 0.29 3.97 3.49
N GLN A 159 0.03 3.73 4.78
CA GLN A 159 -0.13 4.81 5.75
C GLN A 159 1.15 5.63 5.90
N GLN A 160 2.32 4.98 6.00
CA GLN A 160 3.59 5.69 6.09
C GLN A 160 3.85 6.57 4.86
N LEU A 161 3.57 6.06 3.65
CA LEU A 161 3.70 6.83 2.41
C LEU A 161 2.73 8.02 2.38
N SER A 162 1.49 7.82 2.83
CA SER A 162 0.53 8.91 3.01
C SER A 162 1.02 9.94 4.02
N ASP A 163 1.61 9.52 5.14
CA ASP A 163 2.17 10.44 6.16
C ASP A 163 3.38 11.24 5.64
N TRP A 164 4.00 10.79 4.55
CA TRP A 164 5.04 11.51 3.81
C TRP A 164 4.52 12.41 2.69
N GLY A 165 3.22 12.43 2.43
CA GLY A 165 2.69 13.23 1.32
C GLY A 165 2.66 12.51 -0.03
N ILE A 166 2.90 11.20 -0.07
CA ILE A 166 3.15 10.45 -1.31
C ILE A 166 1.90 9.66 -1.72
N PRO A 167 1.20 10.08 -2.79
CA PRO A 167 0.14 9.26 -3.37
C PRO A 167 0.73 8.09 -4.18
N VAL A 168 0.03 6.96 -4.23
CA VAL A 168 0.45 5.77 -4.98
C VAL A 168 -0.69 5.21 -5.82
N ILE A 169 -0.36 4.62 -6.98
CA ILE A 169 -1.26 3.72 -7.70
C ILE A 169 -1.09 2.33 -7.10
N TYR A 170 -2.15 1.76 -6.53
CA TYR A 170 -2.07 0.47 -5.85
C TYR A 170 -2.87 -0.59 -6.60
N THR A 171 -2.21 -1.70 -6.92
CA THR A 171 -2.84 -2.88 -7.54
C THR A 171 -2.59 -4.10 -6.65
N PRO A 172 -3.52 -4.46 -5.75
CA PRO A 172 -3.29 -5.51 -4.76
C PRO A 172 -3.20 -6.90 -5.37
N PHE A 173 -3.95 -7.18 -6.44
CA PHE A 173 -3.99 -8.51 -7.05
C PHE A 173 -3.65 -8.42 -8.53
N VAL A 174 -2.35 -8.45 -8.83
CA VAL A 174 -1.86 -8.46 -10.21
C VAL A 174 -2.24 -9.77 -10.88
N GLU A 175 -2.82 -9.70 -12.08
CA GLU A 175 -3.38 -10.86 -12.80
C GLU A 175 -4.43 -11.63 -11.96
N LEU A 176 -5.39 -10.90 -11.39
CA LEU A 176 -6.44 -11.45 -10.51
C LEU A 176 -7.22 -12.63 -11.12
N ASN A 177 -7.30 -12.74 -12.45
CA ASN A 177 -7.94 -13.84 -13.16
C ASN A 177 -7.02 -15.04 -13.47
N HIS A 178 -5.75 -15.00 -13.05
CA HIS A 178 -4.79 -16.07 -13.30
C HIS A 178 -5.02 -17.24 -12.34
N GLN A 179 -5.55 -18.34 -12.87
CA GLN A 179 -5.93 -19.54 -12.10
C GLN A 179 -4.78 -20.26 -11.38
N LYS A 180 -3.51 -19.90 -11.64
CA LYS A 180 -2.35 -20.46 -10.93
C LYS A 180 -2.01 -19.70 -9.65
N LYS A 181 -2.60 -18.52 -9.42
CA LYS A 181 -2.42 -17.76 -8.19
C LYS A 181 -3.55 -18.12 -7.24
N TRP A 182 -3.24 -18.28 -5.96
CA TRP A 182 -4.22 -18.71 -4.94
C TRP A 182 -5.50 -17.84 -4.91
N PHE A 183 -5.40 -16.55 -5.22
CA PHE A 183 -6.54 -15.63 -5.26
C PHE A 183 -7.40 -15.76 -6.53
N GLY A 184 -6.97 -16.55 -7.52
CA GLY A 184 -7.67 -16.81 -8.78
C GLY A 184 -8.14 -18.26 -8.96
N THR A 185 -7.81 -19.19 -8.05
CA THR A 185 -8.12 -20.63 -8.19
C THR A 185 -9.60 -20.95 -8.05
N ASP A 186 -10.32 -20.20 -7.23
CA ASP A 186 -11.73 -20.48 -6.89
C ASP A 186 -12.73 -19.68 -7.74
N GLY A 187 -12.29 -19.21 -8.92
CA GLY A 187 -13.12 -18.52 -9.88
C GLY A 187 -13.33 -17.02 -9.61
N LYS A 188 -14.09 -16.41 -10.52
CA LYS A 188 -14.23 -14.94 -10.61
C LYS A 188 -14.86 -14.29 -9.38
N GLU A 189 -15.80 -14.96 -8.70
CA GLU A 189 -16.51 -14.36 -7.56
C GLU A 189 -15.58 -14.19 -6.36
N ASN A 190 -14.69 -15.16 -6.09
CA ASN A 190 -13.70 -15.05 -5.02
C ASN A 190 -12.69 -13.94 -5.31
N ALA A 191 -12.23 -13.85 -6.56
CA ALA A 191 -11.40 -12.74 -7.02
C ALA A 191 -12.05 -11.36 -6.78
N LEU A 192 -13.33 -11.21 -7.15
CA LEU A 192 -14.09 -9.98 -6.93
C LEU A 192 -14.29 -9.67 -5.44
N ASN A 193 -14.59 -10.68 -4.62
CA ASN A 193 -14.77 -10.52 -3.18
C ASN A 193 -13.47 -10.11 -2.49
N LEU A 194 -12.33 -10.68 -2.86
CA LEU A 194 -11.01 -10.25 -2.38
C LEU A 194 -10.73 -8.80 -2.76
N HIS A 195 -10.95 -8.43 -4.03
CA HIS A 195 -10.75 -7.05 -4.48
C HIS A 195 -11.61 -6.06 -3.68
N ARG A 196 -12.90 -6.36 -3.49
CA ARG A 196 -13.82 -5.53 -2.69
C ARG A 196 -13.37 -5.43 -1.23
N LEU A 197 -13.01 -6.55 -0.60
CA LEU A 197 -12.54 -6.59 0.78
C LEU A 197 -11.33 -5.67 0.95
N VAL A 198 -10.31 -5.81 0.10
CA VAL A 198 -9.11 -4.97 0.16
C VAL A 198 -9.48 -3.51 -0.08
N HIS A 199 -10.25 -3.20 -1.13
CA HIS A 199 -10.68 -1.83 -1.38
C HIS A 199 -11.39 -1.20 -0.17
N GLU A 200 -12.33 -1.91 0.46
CA GLU A 200 -13.02 -1.44 1.67
C GLU A 200 -12.09 -1.29 2.87
N TYR A 201 -11.12 -2.19 3.02
CA TYR A 201 -10.15 -2.14 4.10
C TYR A 201 -9.32 -0.85 4.05
N PHE A 202 -8.82 -0.49 2.85
CA PHE A 202 -8.00 0.70 2.64
C PHE A 202 -8.81 2.00 2.54
N SER A 203 -10.11 1.93 2.19
CA SER A 203 -10.96 3.11 1.94
C SER A 203 -11.75 3.61 3.14
N ARG A 204 -11.88 2.81 4.22
CA ARG A 204 -12.69 3.18 5.40
C ARG A 204 -12.11 4.40 6.15
N LYS A 205 -12.98 5.35 6.53
CA LYS A 205 -12.70 6.46 7.45
C LYS A 205 -13.26 6.09 8.83
N LYS A 206 -12.46 6.13 9.90
CA LYS A 206 -12.94 5.78 11.26
C LYS A 206 -13.26 7.05 12.06
N ASP A 207 -14.55 7.30 12.32
CA ASP A 207 -15.02 8.16 13.41
C ASP A 207 -15.20 7.27 14.65
N TRP A 208 -14.38 7.45 15.70
CA TRP A 208 -14.45 6.65 16.93
C TRP A 208 -14.90 7.51 18.11
N LYS A 209 -16.15 7.33 18.55
CA LYS A 209 -16.60 7.71 19.90
C LYS A 209 -16.79 6.43 20.71
N THR A 210 -16.04 6.30 21.80
CA THR A 210 -16.23 5.22 22.79
C THR A 210 -17.52 5.40 23.57
N SER A 211 -18.35 4.37 23.61
CA SER A 211 -19.25 4.12 24.76
C SER A 211 -19.43 2.61 24.94
N SER A 212 -18.84 2.12 26.05
CA SER A 212 -19.26 0.97 26.86
C SER A 212 -19.74 -0.32 26.16
N GLY A 213 -18.89 -1.35 26.24
CA GLY A 213 -19.31 -2.70 26.64
C GLY A 213 -19.76 -3.65 25.55
N ASP A 214 -18.84 -4.13 24.71
CA ASP A 214 -18.91 -5.48 24.14
C ASP A 214 -17.52 -5.94 23.68
N THR A 215 -17.09 -7.13 24.10
CA THR A 215 -15.78 -7.71 23.77
C THR A 215 -15.91 -8.78 22.68
N THR A 216 -16.55 -8.41 21.58
CA THR A 216 -16.51 -9.07 20.27
C THR A 216 -15.19 -8.70 19.52
N PRO A 217 -14.88 -9.31 18.36
CA PRO A 217 -13.60 -9.14 17.60
C PRO A 217 -13.14 -7.70 17.32
N GLU A 218 -13.94 -6.71 17.68
CA GLU A 218 -13.70 -5.27 17.60
C GLU A 218 -12.53 -4.76 18.47
N ALA A 219 -12.05 -5.52 19.46
CA ALA A 219 -10.95 -5.13 20.33
C ALA A 219 -9.54 -5.40 19.75
N ARG A 220 -9.40 -6.20 18.68
CA ARG A 220 -8.08 -6.48 18.06
C ARG A 220 -7.55 -5.38 17.16
N ALA A 221 -8.29 -4.27 17.01
CA ALA A 221 -7.83 -3.02 16.42
C ALA A 221 -6.81 -2.24 17.30
N SER A 222 -5.91 -2.94 18.01
CA SER A 222 -4.99 -2.33 18.98
C SER A 222 -3.67 -1.81 18.39
N SER A 223 -3.58 -1.55 17.09
CA SER A 223 -2.43 -0.85 16.51
C SER A 223 -2.87 0.18 15.47
N LYS A 224 -2.76 1.45 15.88
CA LYS A 224 -2.76 2.73 15.15
C LYS A 224 -3.70 2.89 13.93
N PRO A 225 -4.54 3.94 13.91
CA PRO A 225 -5.52 4.18 12.85
C PRO A 225 -4.87 4.38 11.48
N ILE A 226 -5.30 3.63 10.47
CA ILE A 226 -5.07 3.95 9.06
C ILE A 226 -5.98 5.13 8.72
N THR A 227 -5.42 6.33 8.70
CA THR A 227 -6.14 7.50 8.23
C THR A 227 -5.93 7.63 6.73
N ARG A 228 -6.89 7.09 5.97
CA ARG A 228 -7.02 7.27 4.51
C ARG A 228 -5.74 6.90 3.75
N ALA A 229 -5.49 5.62 3.60
CA ALA A 229 -4.59 5.12 2.57
C ALA A 229 -5.17 5.50 1.19
N MET A 230 -4.72 6.62 0.63
CA MET A 230 -5.23 7.13 -0.65
C MET A 230 -4.52 6.42 -1.81
N SER A 231 -4.86 5.16 -2.04
CA SER A 231 -4.55 4.49 -3.30
C SER A 231 -5.42 5.04 -4.44
N MET A 232 -4.81 5.20 -5.61
CA MET A 232 -5.53 5.28 -6.87
C MET A 232 -5.75 3.85 -7.37
N TRP A 233 -7.02 3.48 -7.50
CA TRP A 233 -7.46 2.17 -7.98
C TRP A 233 -7.71 2.26 -9.48
N THR A 234 -7.18 1.32 -10.25
CA THR A 234 -7.56 1.12 -11.64
C THR A 234 -8.88 0.35 -11.66
N SER A 235 -9.95 1.00 -12.14
CA SER A 235 -11.29 0.42 -12.33
C SER A 235 -11.33 -0.61 -13.45
#